data_AF-A0A444UGJ4-F1
#
_entry.id   AF-A0A444UGJ4-F1
#
_cell.length_a   1.000
_cell.length_b   1.000
_cell.length_c   1.000
_cell.angle_alpha   90.00
_cell.angle_beta   90.00
_cell.angle_gamma   90.00
#
_symmetry.space_group_name_H-M   'P 1'
#
loop_
_entity.id
_entity.type
_entity.pdbx_description
1 polymer ?
#
loop_
_entity_poly.entity_id
_entity_poly.type
_entity_poly.pdbx_seq_one_letter_code
_entity_poly.pdbx_strand_id
1 'polypeptide(L)'
;MAPSRNGMLLNPHFHKDWQRRVRTWFNQPARKIRRRKARQAKARRIAPRPIAGPLRPSVRCPTAAGIHKKVARTIGIAVDARRRNRSTESLQANVQRLKEYRSKLILFPRKASAPKKGDSSAEEVKMATQLVGPVMPIKNIYKKEKARVISEEEKNFKAFASLRMARSNARLFGIRAKRAKEAADQDVEKKK
;
A
#
# COMPACT_ATOMS: atom_id res chain seq x y z
N MET A 1 -11.48 46.59 -10.10
CA MET A 1 -10.30 47.45 -9.87
C MET A 1 -9.44 47.38 -11.12
N ALA A 2 -9.11 48.53 -11.71
CA ALA A 2 -8.12 48.56 -12.78
C ALA A 2 -6.75 48.12 -12.20
N PRO A 3 -5.97 47.31 -12.93
CA PRO A 3 -4.63 46.92 -12.49
C PRO A 3 -3.74 48.17 -12.32
N SER A 4 -2.92 48.19 -11.28
CA SER A 4 -1.89 49.22 -11.04
C SER A 4 -0.55 48.80 -11.65
N ARG A 5 0.34 49.78 -11.91
CA ARG A 5 1.71 49.67 -12.46
C ARG A 5 2.08 48.27 -12.98
N ASN A 6 2.84 47.49 -12.21
CA ASN A 6 3.24 46.14 -12.58
C ASN A 6 2.80 45.16 -11.48
N GLY A 7 1.74 44.40 -11.76
CA GLY A 7 1.19 43.38 -10.87
C GLY A 7 0.80 42.13 -11.65
N MET A 8 0.74 41.01 -10.94
CA MET A 8 0.37 39.73 -11.53
C MET A 8 -1.08 39.77 -12.06
N LEU A 9 -1.30 39.26 -13.28
CA LEU A 9 -2.65 39.02 -13.79
C LEU A 9 -3.29 37.88 -13.00
N LEU A 10 -4.23 38.22 -12.12
CA LEU A 10 -4.97 37.26 -11.30
C LEU A 10 -6.24 36.78 -12.02
N ASN A 11 -6.58 35.51 -11.85
CA ASN A 11 -7.87 34.94 -12.26
C ASN A 11 -8.66 34.42 -11.03
N PRO A 12 -9.24 35.33 -10.21
CA PRO A 12 -9.94 34.95 -8.99
C PRO A 12 -11.33 34.37 -9.29
N HIS A 13 -11.58 33.12 -8.90
CA HIS A 13 -12.83 32.42 -9.19
C HIS A 13 -13.94 32.72 -8.15
N PHE A 14 -14.19 34.00 -7.89
CA PHE A 14 -15.21 34.49 -6.94
C PHE A 14 -16.43 35.10 -7.64
N HIS A 15 -16.66 34.75 -8.91
CA HIS A 15 -17.71 35.34 -9.77
C HIS A 15 -19.13 34.78 -9.56
N LYS A 16 -19.26 33.66 -8.84
CA LYS A 16 -20.56 33.08 -8.46
C LYS A 16 -20.91 33.48 -7.03
N ASP A 17 -22.13 33.22 -6.61
CA ASP A 17 -22.51 33.30 -5.19
C ASP A 17 -21.76 32.23 -4.36
N TRP A 18 -20.54 32.58 -3.98
CA TRP A 18 -19.63 31.79 -3.15
C TRP A 18 -19.89 32.06 -1.67
N GLN A 19 -20.36 33.26 -1.32
CA GLN A 19 -20.64 33.69 0.05
C GLN A 19 -21.68 32.79 0.70
N ARG A 20 -22.72 32.36 -0.06
CA ARG A 20 -23.71 31.37 0.41
C ARG A 20 -23.13 29.98 0.75
N ARG A 21 -21.98 29.61 0.18
CA ARG A 21 -21.35 28.27 0.33
C ARG A 21 -20.04 28.32 1.10
N VAL A 22 -19.89 29.29 1.99
CA VAL A 22 -18.73 29.40 2.88
C VAL A 22 -18.82 28.36 3.98
N ARG A 23 -17.93 27.36 3.94
CA ARG A 23 -17.79 26.39 5.01
C ARG A 23 -16.80 26.90 6.06
N THR A 24 -17.32 27.33 7.20
CA THR A 24 -16.49 27.66 8.37
C THR A 24 -16.04 26.38 9.10
N TRP A 25 -14.93 26.48 9.84
CA TRP A 25 -14.32 25.36 10.55
C TRP A 25 -14.36 25.50 12.08
N PHE A 26 -15.24 26.37 12.61
CA PHE A 26 -15.41 26.57 14.06
C PHE A 26 -15.80 25.29 14.83
N ASN A 27 -16.45 24.35 14.16
CA ASN A 27 -16.80 23.04 14.73
C ASN A 27 -15.62 22.02 14.75
N GLN A 28 -14.40 22.40 14.34
CA GLN A 28 -13.23 21.51 14.31
C GLN A 28 -12.87 20.94 15.70
N PRO A 29 -12.73 21.73 16.78
CA PRO A 29 -12.45 21.20 18.13
C PRO A 29 -13.56 20.26 18.63
N ALA A 30 -14.83 20.64 18.48
CA ALA A 30 -15.97 19.80 18.83
C ALA A 30 -15.94 18.46 18.08
N ARG A 31 -15.64 18.48 16.77
CA ARG A 31 -15.46 17.25 15.98
C ARG A 31 -14.29 16.40 16.46
N LYS A 32 -13.17 17.00 16.90
CA LYS A 32 -12.02 16.27 17.47
C LYS A 32 -12.41 15.54 18.77
N ILE A 33 -13.09 16.22 19.68
CA ILE A 33 -13.59 15.64 20.95
C ILE A 33 -14.58 14.52 20.67
N ARG A 34 -15.58 14.76 19.82
CA ARG A 34 -16.58 13.74 19.44
C ARG A 34 -15.94 12.48 18.86
N ARG A 35 -14.97 12.63 17.95
CA ARG A 35 -14.21 11.49 17.39
C ARG A 35 -13.40 10.76 18.45
N ARG A 36 -12.78 11.46 19.41
CA ARG A 36 -12.04 10.84 20.52
C ARG A 36 -12.96 10.00 21.41
N LYS A 37 -14.10 10.54 21.84
CA LYS A 37 -15.09 9.82 22.66
C LYS A 37 -15.63 8.59 21.92
N ALA A 38 -15.97 8.73 20.63
CA ALA A 38 -16.42 7.60 19.81
C ALA A 38 -15.36 6.50 19.67
N ARG A 39 -14.07 6.86 19.53
CA ARG A 39 -12.97 5.89 19.53
C ARG A 39 -12.86 5.18 20.88
N GLN A 40 -12.89 5.90 22.00
CA GLN A 40 -12.84 5.30 23.34
C GLN A 40 -14.00 4.35 23.60
N ALA A 41 -15.23 4.74 23.23
CA ALA A 41 -16.40 3.89 23.32
C ALA A 41 -16.26 2.61 22.47
N LYS A 42 -15.76 2.75 21.23
CA LYS A 42 -15.47 1.60 20.37
C LYS A 42 -14.43 0.67 21.00
N ALA A 43 -13.37 1.22 21.60
CA ALA A 43 -12.28 0.45 22.22
C ALA A 43 -12.81 -0.46 23.34
N ARG A 44 -13.62 0.12 24.25
CA ARG A 44 -14.26 -0.59 25.35
C ARG A 44 -15.19 -1.70 24.84
N ARG A 45 -16.01 -1.40 23.83
CA ARG A 45 -16.98 -2.36 23.26
C ARG A 45 -16.34 -3.61 22.66
N ILE A 46 -15.15 -3.50 22.07
CA ILE A 46 -14.52 -4.61 21.33
C ILE A 46 -13.39 -5.29 22.08
N ALA A 47 -13.10 -4.88 23.32
CA ALA A 47 -12.06 -5.49 24.14
C ALA A 47 -12.28 -7.03 24.20
N PRO A 48 -11.23 -7.85 24.03
CA PRO A 48 -9.80 -7.51 24.00
C PRO A 48 -9.22 -7.13 22.61
N ARG A 49 -10.04 -7.01 21.55
CA ARG A 49 -9.53 -6.81 20.17
C ARG A 49 -8.85 -5.44 19.97
N PRO A 50 -7.85 -5.33 19.06
CA PRO A 50 -7.21 -4.07 18.72
C PRO A 50 -8.17 -3.01 18.13
N ILE A 51 -8.03 -1.76 18.57
CA ILE A 51 -8.93 -0.65 18.18
C ILE A 51 -8.81 -0.24 16.71
N ALA A 52 -7.59 -0.34 16.15
CA ALA A 52 -7.29 0.04 14.78
C ALA A 52 -7.97 -0.87 13.73
N GLY A 53 -8.53 -2.00 14.17
CA GLY A 53 -9.27 -2.93 13.34
C GLY A 53 -8.39 -4.07 12.80
N PRO A 54 -8.80 -4.71 11.69
CA PRO A 54 -8.14 -5.90 11.19
C PRO A 54 -6.75 -5.61 10.61
N LEU A 55 -5.90 -6.64 10.58
CA LEU A 55 -4.61 -6.58 9.92
C LEU A 55 -4.80 -6.24 8.44
N ARG A 56 -4.06 -5.22 8.00
CA ARG A 56 -3.94 -4.86 6.59
C ARG A 56 -2.66 -5.47 6.00
N PRO A 57 -2.71 -5.94 4.73
CA PRO A 57 -1.52 -6.42 4.05
C PRO A 57 -0.51 -5.27 3.88
N SER A 58 0.77 -5.61 3.82
CA SER A 58 1.82 -4.63 3.51
C SER A 58 1.66 -4.14 2.06
N VAL A 59 1.29 -5.04 1.15
CA VAL A 59 1.07 -4.75 -0.28
C VAL A 59 -0.27 -5.36 -0.77
N ARG A 60 -0.34 -6.02 -1.94
CA ARG A 60 -1.52 -6.72 -2.50
C ARG A 60 -1.86 -7.94 -1.62
N CYS A 61 -3.15 -8.27 -1.46
CA CYS A 61 -3.54 -9.30 -0.47
C CYS A 61 -3.29 -10.75 -0.93
N PRO A 62 -3.05 -11.67 0.03
CA PRO A 62 -2.59 -13.03 -0.25
C PRO A 62 -3.70 -14.06 -0.43
N THR A 63 -3.36 -15.15 -1.13
CA THR A 63 -4.10 -16.41 -1.22
C THR A 63 -3.32 -17.62 -0.68
N ALA A 64 -2.04 -17.47 -0.26
CA ALA A 64 -1.12 -18.60 -0.03
C ALA A 64 -0.74 -18.90 1.45
N ALA A 65 -1.39 -18.27 2.45
CA ALA A 65 -1.03 -18.48 3.85
C ALA A 65 -1.75 -19.67 4.54
N GLY A 66 -2.49 -20.50 3.79
CA GLY A 66 -3.26 -21.62 4.34
C GLY A 66 -4.46 -21.21 5.20
N ILE A 67 -4.88 -19.93 5.16
CA ILE A 67 -6.02 -19.42 5.93
C ILE A 67 -7.22 -19.29 5.01
N HIS A 68 -8.31 -19.98 5.35
CA HIS A 68 -9.56 -19.87 4.60
C HIS A 68 -10.17 -18.45 4.70
N LYS A 69 -10.63 -17.89 3.58
CA LYS A 69 -11.10 -16.49 3.46
C LYS A 69 -12.20 -16.10 4.45
N LYS A 70 -13.09 -17.02 4.82
CA LYS A 70 -14.15 -16.77 5.81
C LYS A 70 -13.57 -16.72 7.23
N VAL A 71 -12.66 -17.64 7.56
CA VAL A 71 -11.99 -17.69 8.87
C VAL A 71 -11.10 -16.45 9.06
N ALA A 72 -10.38 -16.04 8.03
CA ALA A 72 -9.54 -14.83 8.04
C ALA A 72 -10.30 -13.59 8.58
N ARG A 73 -11.54 -13.35 8.11
CA ARG A 73 -12.35 -12.21 8.58
C ARG A 73 -12.74 -12.33 10.06
N THR A 74 -13.00 -13.55 10.55
CA THR A 74 -13.37 -13.79 11.95
C THR A 74 -12.21 -13.55 12.92
N ILE A 75 -10.99 -13.87 12.50
CA ILE A 75 -9.77 -13.68 13.29
C ILE A 75 -9.14 -12.29 13.11
N GLY A 76 -9.79 -11.37 12.40
CA GLY A 76 -9.32 -9.99 12.27
C GLY A 76 -8.32 -9.76 11.14
N ILE A 77 -8.40 -10.50 10.03
CA ILE A 77 -7.62 -10.25 8.81
C ILE A 77 -8.52 -9.64 7.73
N ALA A 78 -8.07 -8.55 7.11
CA ALA A 78 -8.80 -7.93 6.00
C ALA A 78 -8.60 -8.74 4.70
N VAL A 79 -9.71 -9.11 4.03
CA VAL A 79 -9.70 -9.92 2.80
C VAL A 79 -10.40 -9.17 1.67
N ASP A 80 -9.69 -8.93 0.57
CA ASP A 80 -10.21 -8.36 -0.67
C ASP A 80 -9.92 -9.30 -1.85
N ALA A 81 -10.97 -9.92 -2.39
CA ALA A 81 -10.88 -10.92 -3.45
C ALA A 81 -10.53 -10.33 -4.82
N ARG A 82 -10.62 -9.00 -5.01
CA ARG A 82 -10.36 -8.35 -6.31
C ARG A 82 -8.88 -8.15 -6.60
N ARG A 83 -8.02 -8.29 -5.59
CA ARG A 83 -6.58 -7.99 -5.73
C ARG A 83 -5.85 -9.22 -6.27
N ARG A 84 -4.98 -9.00 -7.25
CA ARG A 84 -4.06 -9.99 -7.83
C ARG A 84 -2.61 -9.62 -7.52
N ASN A 85 -1.75 -10.63 -7.41
CA ASN A 85 -0.32 -10.45 -7.21
C ASN A 85 0.41 -10.62 -8.55
N ARG A 86 1.32 -9.69 -8.85
CA ARG A 86 2.16 -9.73 -10.05
C ARG A 86 3.61 -10.09 -9.76
N SER A 87 4.03 -9.99 -8.49
CA SER A 87 5.41 -10.22 -8.05
C SER A 87 5.44 -11.23 -6.91
N THR A 88 6.45 -12.10 -6.92
CA THR A 88 6.64 -13.18 -5.94
C THR A 88 7.12 -12.64 -4.60
N GLU A 89 7.95 -11.60 -4.61
CA GLU A 89 8.51 -10.95 -3.42
C GLU A 89 7.40 -10.34 -2.56
N SER A 90 6.43 -9.67 -3.21
CA SER A 90 5.28 -9.09 -2.50
C SER A 90 4.36 -10.16 -1.93
N LEU A 91 4.19 -11.29 -2.63
CA LEU A 91 3.44 -12.42 -2.13
C LEU A 91 4.12 -13.02 -0.89
N GLN A 92 5.42 -13.28 -0.96
CA GLN A 92 6.21 -13.84 0.14
C GLN A 92 6.20 -12.93 1.37
N ALA A 93 6.40 -11.62 1.20
CA ALA A 93 6.36 -10.65 2.30
C ALA A 93 4.98 -10.64 3.01
N ASN A 94 3.88 -10.74 2.26
CA ASN A 94 2.55 -10.79 2.86
C ASN A 94 2.23 -12.14 3.50
N VAL A 95 2.70 -13.26 2.93
CA VAL A 95 2.57 -14.58 3.56
C VAL A 95 3.33 -14.60 4.89
N GLN A 96 4.56 -14.09 4.91
CA GLN A 96 5.35 -13.98 6.14
C GLN A 96 4.66 -13.10 7.19
N ARG A 97 4.12 -11.95 6.76
CA ARG A 97 3.34 -11.07 7.64
C ARG A 97 2.09 -11.76 8.20
N LEU A 98 1.41 -12.61 7.43
CA LEU A 98 0.27 -13.37 7.94
C LEU A 98 0.69 -14.47 8.92
N LYS A 99 1.81 -15.15 8.68
CA LYS A 99 2.37 -16.13 9.61
C LYS A 99 2.75 -15.48 10.94
N GLU A 100 3.45 -14.34 10.88
CA GLU A 100 3.81 -13.55 12.06
C GLU A 100 2.58 -13.01 12.81
N TYR A 101 1.53 -12.60 12.09
CA TYR A 101 0.27 -12.23 12.73
C TYR A 101 -0.35 -13.42 13.46
N ARG A 102 -0.40 -14.59 12.82
CA ARG A 102 -1.02 -15.78 13.38
C ARG A 102 -0.30 -16.28 14.62
N SER A 103 1.02 -16.15 14.68
CA SER A 103 1.82 -16.50 15.87
C SER A 103 1.62 -15.53 17.03
N LYS A 104 1.41 -14.24 16.74
CA LYS A 104 1.12 -13.21 17.77
C LYS A 104 -0.36 -13.13 18.17
N LEU A 105 -1.24 -13.85 17.49
CA LEU A 105 -2.67 -13.80 17.72
C LEU A 105 -3.06 -14.73 18.88
N ILE A 106 -3.51 -14.12 19.98
CA ILE A 106 -4.14 -14.84 21.10
C ILE A 106 -5.61 -15.08 20.73
N LEU A 107 -6.00 -16.36 20.53
CA LEU A 107 -7.36 -16.73 20.15
C LEU A 107 -8.14 -17.22 21.37
N PHE A 108 -9.19 -16.49 21.73
CA PHE A 108 -10.00 -16.82 22.90
C PHE A 108 -10.94 -18.00 22.58
N PRO A 109 -11.05 -18.98 23.50
CA PRO A 109 -12.01 -20.06 23.35
C PRO A 109 -13.44 -19.53 23.36
N ARG A 110 -14.31 -20.09 22.52
CA ARG A 110 -15.73 -19.70 22.49
C ARG A 110 -16.46 -20.06 23.78
N LYS A 111 -16.08 -21.17 24.41
CA LYS A 111 -16.54 -21.60 25.72
C LYS A 111 -15.32 -21.74 26.62
N ALA A 112 -15.22 -20.91 27.65
CA ALA A 112 -14.07 -20.90 28.55
C ALA A 112 -13.86 -22.24 29.28
N SER A 113 -14.95 -22.96 29.57
CA SER A 113 -14.92 -24.29 30.20
C SER A 113 -14.51 -25.42 29.26
N ALA A 114 -14.55 -25.23 27.95
CA ALA A 114 -14.22 -26.26 26.96
C ALA A 114 -13.40 -25.70 25.80
N PRO A 115 -12.11 -25.35 26.03
CA PRO A 115 -11.21 -24.92 24.97
C PRO A 115 -11.05 -25.97 23.87
N LYS A 116 -10.90 -25.52 22.62
CA LYS A 116 -10.72 -26.37 21.44
C LYS A 116 -9.31 -26.23 20.87
N LYS A 117 -8.96 -27.14 19.96
CA LYS A 117 -7.68 -27.12 19.25
C LYS A 117 -7.53 -25.79 18.49
N GLY A 118 -6.46 -25.06 18.82
CA GLY A 118 -6.12 -23.77 18.20
C GLY A 118 -6.54 -22.54 19.01
N ASP A 119 -7.23 -22.73 20.14
CA ASP A 119 -7.42 -21.71 21.17
C ASP A 119 -6.13 -21.52 21.98
N SER A 120 -5.97 -20.33 22.55
CA SER A 120 -4.84 -19.97 23.41
C SER A 120 -4.94 -20.57 24.81
N SER A 121 -3.81 -20.68 25.50
CA SER A 121 -3.78 -21.14 26.89
C SER A 121 -4.46 -20.14 27.83
N ALA A 122 -4.91 -20.62 29.00
CA ALA A 122 -5.55 -19.75 29.98
C ALA A 122 -4.62 -18.61 30.48
N GLU A 123 -3.31 -18.84 30.48
CA GLU A 123 -2.29 -17.85 30.85
C GLU A 123 -2.16 -16.74 29.80
N GLU A 124 -2.08 -17.12 28.51
CA GLU A 124 -2.07 -16.17 27.39
C GLU A 124 -3.33 -15.31 27.37
N VAL A 125 -4.48 -15.92 27.63
CA VAL A 125 -5.77 -15.25 27.70
C VAL A 125 -5.79 -14.19 28.81
N LYS A 126 -5.18 -14.47 29.97
CA LYS A 126 -5.06 -13.49 31.07
C LYS A 126 -4.09 -12.35 30.74
N MET A 127 -3.01 -12.64 30.02
CA MET A 127 -2.03 -11.62 29.58
C MET A 127 -2.53 -10.76 28.42
N ALA A 128 -3.64 -11.13 27.77
CA ALA A 128 -4.14 -10.43 26.59
C ALA A 128 -4.56 -8.99 26.93
N THR A 129 -3.85 -8.03 26.34
CA THR A 129 -4.14 -6.60 26.46
C THR A 129 -4.55 -6.01 25.12
N GLN A 130 -5.34 -4.93 25.16
CA GLN A 130 -5.73 -4.24 23.94
C GLN A 130 -4.55 -3.46 23.36
N LEU A 131 -4.14 -3.80 22.13
CA LEU A 131 -3.12 -3.03 21.42
C LEU A 131 -3.63 -1.63 21.06
N VAL A 132 -2.88 -0.61 21.48
CA VAL A 132 -3.09 0.79 21.08
C VAL A 132 -2.32 1.08 19.79
N GLY A 133 -3.02 1.61 18.78
CA GLY A 133 -2.42 1.93 17.48
C GLY A 133 -2.59 0.83 16.43
N PRO A 134 -1.97 0.99 15.25
CA PRO A 134 -2.10 0.05 14.15
C PRO A 134 -1.43 -1.30 14.45
N VAL A 135 -2.14 -2.40 14.17
CA VAL A 135 -1.61 -3.76 14.29
C VAL A 135 -0.48 -3.97 13.29
N MET A 136 0.73 -4.28 13.81
CA MET A 136 1.96 -4.46 13.04
C MET A 136 2.22 -3.33 12.02
N PRO A 137 2.61 -2.12 12.48
CA PRO A 137 2.78 -0.96 11.62
C PRO A 137 3.75 -1.27 10.47
N ILE A 138 3.38 -0.90 9.25
CA ILE A 138 4.23 -1.04 8.08
C ILE A 138 5.31 0.05 8.17
N LYS A 139 6.57 -0.36 8.14
CA LYS A 139 7.72 0.55 8.10
C LYS A 139 8.39 0.43 6.73
N ASN A 140 8.75 1.58 6.15
CA ASN A 140 9.59 1.61 4.96
C ASN A 140 11.03 1.41 5.42
N ILE A 141 11.53 0.19 5.24
CA ILE A 141 12.90 -0.18 5.61
C ILE A 141 13.76 0.02 4.37
N TYR A 142 14.81 0.82 4.52
CA TYR A 142 15.84 0.97 3.50
C TYR A 142 17.05 0.14 3.91
N LYS A 143 17.54 -0.69 2.99
CA LYS A 143 18.79 -1.42 3.19
C LYS A 143 19.94 -0.42 3.06
N LYS A 144 20.71 -0.24 4.12
CA LYS A 144 21.96 0.53 4.07
C LYS A 144 23.03 -0.33 3.42
N GLU A 145 23.51 0.07 2.26
CA GLU A 145 24.65 -0.59 1.62
C GLU A 145 25.95 -0.11 2.26
N LYS A 146 26.96 -0.99 2.31
CA LYS A 146 28.31 -0.61 2.73
C LYS A 146 29.02 0.07 1.58
N ALA A 147 29.96 0.96 1.91
CA ALA A 147 30.85 1.53 0.90
C ALA A 147 31.64 0.40 0.22
N ARG A 148 31.74 0.48 -1.10
CA ARG A 148 32.44 -0.48 -1.97
C ARG A 148 33.35 0.29 -2.92
N VAL A 149 34.46 -0.31 -3.31
CA VAL A 149 35.33 0.25 -4.34
C VAL A 149 34.59 0.19 -5.68
N ILE A 150 34.62 1.30 -6.42
CA ILE A 150 33.93 1.44 -7.70
C ILE A 150 34.65 0.59 -8.75
N SER A 151 33.91 -0.25 -9.47
CA SER A 151 34.45 -1.07 -10.56
C SER A 151 34.79 -0.23 -11.80
N GLU A 152 35.72 -0.70 -12.64
CA GLU A 152 36.05 -0.01 -13.90
C GLU A 152 34.84 0.06 -14.86
N GLU A 153 33.95 -0.93 -14.83
CA GLU A 153 32.71 -0.93 -15.61
C GLU A 153 31.77 0.22 -15.20
N GLU A 154 31.61 0.45 -13.90
CA GLU A 154 30.77 1.54 -13.36
C GLU A 154 31.35 2.91 -13.69
N LYS A 155 32.68 3.06 -13.69
CA LYS A 155 33.35 4.31 -14.12
C LYS A 155 33.11 4.61 -15.60
N ASN A 156 33.14 3.58 -16.43
CA ASN A 156 32.98 3.70 -17.87
C ASN A 156 31.50 3.77 -18.32
N PHE A 157 30.55 3.53 -17.41
CA PHE A 157 29.12 3.57 -17.72
C PHE A 157 28.59 4.98 -17.97
N LYS A 158 28.26 5.27 -19.24
CA LYS A 158 27.68 6.57 -19.66
C LYS A 158 26.17 6.64 -19.38
N ALA A 159 25.80 6.92 -18.14
CA ALA A 159 24.40 6.96 -17.69
C ALA A 159 23.49 7.88 -18.54
N PHE A 160 23.93 9.10 -18.84
CA PHE A 160 23.14 10.06 -19.63
C PHE A 160 22.87 9.55 -21.05
N ALA A 161 23.91 9.04 -21.73
CA ALA A 161 23.80 8.50 -23.08
C ALA A 161 22.88 7.27 -23.10
N SER A 162 23.02 6.37 -22.11
CA SER A 162 22.16 5.19 -21.95
C SER A 162 20.67 5.57 -21.84
N LEU A 163 20.34 6.57 -21.01
CA LEU A 163 18.97 7.06 -20.87
C LEU A 163 18.42 7.67 -22.16
N ARG A 164 19.23 8.44 -22.90
CA ARG A 164 18.85 9.02 -24.20
C ARG A 164 18.60 7.94 -25.26
N MET A 165 19.47 6.93 -25.32
CA MET A 165 19.33 5.81 -26.23
C MET A 165 18.11 4.95 -25.89
N ALA A 166 17.86 4.66 -24.62
CA ALA A 166 16.66 3.92 -24.18
C ALA A 166 15.37 4.63 -24.60
N ARG A 167 15.28 5.96 -24.43
CA ARG A 167 14.14 6.76 -24.90
C ARG A 167 13.98 6.71 -26.42
N SER A 168 15.08 6.82 -27.16
CA SER A 168 15.07 6.75 -28.63
C SER A 168 14.62 5.38 -29.12
N ASN A 169 15.14 4.30 -28.53
CA ASN A 169 14.76 2.93 -28.84
C ASN A 169 13.28 2.67 -28.56
N ALA A 170 12.76 3.11 -27.41
CA ALA A 170 11.33 2.99 -27.09
C ALA A 170 10.45 3.75 -28.09
N ARG A 171 10.86 4.96 -28.50
CA ARG A 171 10.14 5.77 -29.50
C ARG A 171 10.17 5.13 -30.90
N LEU A 172 11.32 4.61 -31.31
CA LEU A 172 11.55 4.14 -32.68
C LEU A 172 11.33 2.63 -32.86
N PHE A 173 10.93 1.91 -31.81
CA PHE A 173 10.76 0.45 -31.85
C PHE A 173 9.83 -0.01 -32.98
N GLY A 174 8.62 0.54 -33.05
CA GLY A 174 7.65 0.17 -34.08
C GLY A 174 8.11 0.51 -35.50
N ILE A 175 8.73 1.69 -35.69
CA ILE A 175 9.24 2.11 -37.00
C ILE A 175 10.37 1.20 -37.47
N ARG A 176 11.30 0.85 -36.57
CA ARG A 176 12.40 -0.07 -36.89
C ARG A 176 11.89 -1.46 -37.20
N ALA A 177 10.92 -1.97 -36.44
CA ALA A 177 10.29 -3.27 -36.71
C ALA A 177 9.57 -3.28 -38.07
N LYS A 178 8.84 -2.21 -38.41
CA LYS A 178 8.18 -2.05 -39.72
C LYS A 178 9.20 -2.05 -40.86
N ARG A 179 10.24 -1.22 -40.78
CA ARG A 179 11.30 -1.15 -41.80
C ARG A 179 12.04 -2.48 -41.97
N ALA A 180 12.32 -3.18 -40.88
CA ALA A 180 12.95 -4.50 -40.94
C ALA A 180 12.06 -5.53 -41.64
N LYS A 181 10.74 -5.48 -41.41
CA LYS A 181 9.77 -6.34 -42.10
C LYS A 181 9.69 -6.01 -43.59
N GLU A 182 9.54 -4.73 -43.94
CA GLU A 182 9.48 -4.28 -45.35
C GLU A 182 10.76 -4.66 -46.12
N ALA A 183 11.94 -4.51 -45.52
CA ALA A 183 13.19 -4.93 -46.13
C ALA A 183 13.25 -6.46 -46.35
N ALA A 184 12.79 -7.25 -45.37
CA ALA A 184 12.73 -8.71 -45.51
C ALA A 184 11.74 -9.15 -46.61
N ASP A 185 10.57 -8.50 -46.69
CA ASP A 185 9.57 -8.78 -47.71
C ASP A 185 10.13 -8.45 -49.12
N GLN A 186 10.85 -7.34 -49.27
CA GLN A 186 11.55 -6.99 -50.52
C GLN A 186 12.67 -7.98 -50.88
N ASP A 187 13.44 -8.46 -49.90
CA ASP A 187 14.49 -9.45 -50.15
C ASP A 187 13.91 -10.83 -50.53
N VAL A 188 12.71 -11.18 -50.05
CA VAL A 188 11.98 -12.37 -50.47
C VAL A 188 11.45 -12.21 -51.90
N GLU A 189 10.93 -11.04 -52.25
CA GLU A 189 10.45 -10.73 -53.60
C GLU A 189 11.60 -10.77 -54.62
N LYS A 190 12.78 -10.25 -54.27
CA LYS A 190 13.99 -10.34 -55.12
C LYS A 190 14.53 -11.75 -55.32
N LYS A 191 14.18 -12.70 -54.44
CA LYS A 191 14.60 -14.11 -54.53
C LYS A 191 13.59 -14.99 -55.27
N LYS A 192 12.39 -14.48 -55.53
CA LYS A 192 11.43 -15.10 -56.44
C LYS A 192 11.75 -14.71 -57.88
#